data_AF-A0A9P6NIQ4-F1
#
_entry.id   AF-A0A9P6NIQ4-F1
#
_cell.length_a   1.000
_cell.length_b   1.000
_cell.length_c   1.000
_cell.angle_alpha   90.00
_cell.angle_beta   90.00
_cell.angle_gamma   90.00
#
_symmetry.space_group_name_H-M   'P 1'
#
loop_
_entity.id
_entity.type
_entity.pdbx_description
1 polymer ?
#
loop_
_entity_poly.entity_id
_entity_poly.type
_entity_poly.pdbx_seq_one_letter_code
_entity_poly.pdbx_strand_id
1 'polypeptide(L)'
;MATSSAGGLSRRRVAGGTSTASPGGRAGSLDSNSTPTSYNNELSSNVKGSSASQRPQEPNRANPSAVPGESQSNHKIAYDPRDLDESQESSLNPKLTIMEEILLLGLKDKQGYLSFWNDNISYTLRGCILLELALRHRIAMVRDPNRRRFPLPDRYIEVIDDRLTGEVLLDEALKMMKVSEKMSVGTWIDLMSGETWNVMKIGYQLKQVRERLAKGLVDKGVLRTEKRNFLLFDMATHPISDSTFKDDVLRRTLSILTSRTVAIPSSDLYSADVRYRTLRAVCMVCAAFAANVLENALVHLSYDAREAAFQKCDELLAEFSQWPFGASPTNGRSPGGSVSVGTGGTDVTNANLVEIARLSKTEMVPGDELQLEVVSAVLHVFSKM
;
A
#
# COMPACT_ATOMS: atom_id res chain seq x y z
N MET A 1 -8.49 47.89 41.74
CA MET A 1 -7.30 47.94 42.62
C MET A 1 -6.08 47.55 41.78
N ALA A 2 -4.86 47.95 42.18
CA ALA A 2 -3.59 47.63 41.51
C ALA A 2 -3.26 46.11 41.58
N THR A 3 -2.26 45.50 40.92
CA THR A 3 -0.92 45.88 40.39
C THR A 3 -0.63 45.07 39.11
N SER A 4 0.15 45.42 38.07
CA SER A 4 1.45 46.10 37.87
C SER A 4 2.73 45.25 38.11
N SER A 5 3.72 45.42 37.21
CA SER A 5 5.11 44.88 37.20
C SER A 5 5.33 43.40 36.80
N ALA A 6 6.45 42.99 36.17
CA ALA A 6 7.47 43.71 35.39
C ALA A 6 8.30 42.70 34.54
N GLY A 7 8.95 43.17 33.47
CA GLY A 7 9.98 42.40 32.75
C GLY A 7 11.39 42.67 33.30
N GLY A 8 12.36 41.79 32.98
CA GLY A 8 13.76 41.95 33.38
C GLY A 8 14.73 41.31 32.38
N LEU A 9 15.72 42.08 31.90
CA LEU A 9 16.80 41.62 31.03
C LEU A 9 18.09 41.40 31.83
N SER A 10 18.92 40.41 31.44
CA SER A 10 20.38 40.54 31.37
C SER A 10 20.96 39.35 30.56
N ARG A 11 21.59 39.49 29.39
CA ARG A 11 22.90 40.10 29.01
C ARG A 11 24.17 39.50 29.67
N ARG A 12 24.86 38.69 28.85
CA ARG A 12 26.28 38.86 28.42
C ARG A 12 27.39 38.32 29.36
N ARG A 13 28.25 37.39 28.89
CA ARG A 13 29.59 37.59 28.23
C ARG A 13 30.45 36.31 28.25
N VAL A 14 31.55 36.33 27.48
CA VAL A 14 32.46 35.22 27.10
C VAL A 14 33.79 35.27 27.87
N ALA A 15 34.55 34.15 27.83
CA ALA A 15 35.99 33.92 28.15
C ALA A 15 36.26 33.18 29.48
N GLY A 16 37.28 32.31 29.63
CA GLY A 16 38.28 31.78 28.68
C GLY A 16 39.46 31.11 29.43
N GLY A 17 40.28 30.27 28.76
CA GLY A 17 41.51 29.65 29.31
C GLY A 17 41.53 28.10 29.30
N THR A 18 42.36 27.41 28.50
CA THR A 18 43.79 26.99 28.73
C THR A 18 43.95 25.76 29.65
N SER A 19 44.80 24.75 29.40
CA SER A 19 45.73 24.42 28.28
C SER A 19 46.37 23.01 28.47
N THR A 20 47.38 22.66 27.65
CA THR A 20 48.32 21.48 27.70
C THR A 20 47.87 20.18 27.00
N ALA A 21 48.73 19.42 26.29
CA ALA A 21 50.03 19.73 25.65
C ALA A 21 50.38 18.66 24.59
N SER A 22 51.20 19.02 23.59
CA SER A 22 51.94 18.08 22.70
C SER A 22 53.45 18.31 22.88
N PRO A 23 54.31 17.36 22.51
CA PRO A 23 55.01 17.43 21.20
C PRO A 23 55.05 16.05 20.51
N GLY A 24 55.01 15.87 19.19
CA GLY A 24 55.84 16.43 18.10
C GLY A 24 56.46 15.22 17.34
N GLY A 25 56.85 15.23 16.07
CA GLY A 25 56.78 16.23 15.00
C GLY A 25 57.74 15.85 13.86
N ARG A 26 57.24 15.78 12.60
CA ARG A 26 57.97 15.77 11.29
C ARG A 26 56.91 15.52 10.19
N ALA A 27 56.56 16.37 9.22
CA ALA A 27 57.21 17.43 8.41
C ALA A 27 57.49 16.94 6.95
N GLY A 28 56.94 17.69 5.97
CA GLY A 28 56.86 17.36 4.53
C GLY A 28 55.41 17.53 4.04
N SER A 29 54.91 18.64 3.48
CA SER A 29 55.49 19.61 2.52
C SER A 29 55.70 18.94 1.15
N LEU A 30 55.10 19.34 0.02
CA LEU A 30 54.13 20.41 -0.32
C LEU A 30 52.87 19.76 -0.99
N ASP A 31 51.91 20.39 -1.72
CA ASP A 31 51.75 21.74 -2.29
C ASP A 31 50.26 22.12 -2.56
N SER A 32 50.08 23.28 -3.21
CA SER A 32 48.90 23.97 -3.77
C SER A 32 48.23 23.24 -4.97
N ASN A 33 46.99 23.50 -5.44
CA ASN A 33 46.27 24.78 -5.64
C ASN A 33 44.78 24.60 -6.09
N SER A 34 43.96 25.65 -5.91
CA SER A 34 42.85 26.14 -6.79
C SER A 34 41.67 25.26 -7.31
N THR A 35 40.48 25.50 -6.72
CA THR A 35 39.12 25.68 -7.33
C THR A 35 38.41 24.59 -8.18
N PRO A 36 37.05 24.53 -8.13
CA PRO A 36 36.26 23.50 -8.81
C PRO A 36 35.92 23.87 -10.26
N THR A 37 35.82 22.87 -11.14
CA THR A 37 35.34 23.05 -12.52
C THR A 37 34.12 22.16 -12.77
N SER A 38 32.99 22.80 -13.13
CA SER A 38 31.80 22.13 -13.63
C SER A 38 32.08 21.45 -14.96
N TYR A 39 31.54 20.25 -15.17
CA TYR A 39 31.44 19.66 -16.51
C TYR A 39 30.02 19.19 -16.80
N ASN A 40 29.40 19.85 -17.77
CA ASN A 40 28.23 19.34 -18.50
C ASN A 40 28.60 18.02 -19.17
N ASN A 41 27.61 17.16 -19.40
CA ASN A 41 27.76 16.10 -20.40
C ASN A 41 26.45 15.80 -21.12
N GLU A 42 26.12 16.63 -22.11
CA GLU A 42 25.35 16.20 -23.27
C GLU A 42 26.35 15.84 -24.38
N LEU A 43 26.23 14.67 -25.01
CA LEU A 43 25.51 14.52 -26.30
C LEU A 43 25.78 13.15 -26.96
N SER A 44 24.80 12.70 -27.76
CA SER A 44 24.94 11.93 -29.01
C SER A 44 25.56 10.52 -29.00
N SER A 45 24.67 9.54 -29.08
CA SER A 45 24.58 8.54 -30.17
C SER A 45 25.82 8.28 -31.07
N ASN A 46 26.27 7.03 -31.09
CA ASN A 46 27.05 6.50 -32.21
C ASN A 46 26.69 5.03 -32.49
N VAL A 47 25.80 4.79 -33.47
CA VAL A 47 25.44 3.45 -33.95
C VAL A 47 25.98 3.30 -35.38
N LYS A 48 26.98 2.43 -35.53
CA LYS A 48 27.28 1.74 -36.80
C LYS A 48 26.63 0.36 -36.70
N GLY A 49 25.89 -0.19 -37.66
CA GLY A 49 25.66 0.23 -39.03
C GLY A 49 26.41 -0.66 -40.02
N SER A 50 25.73 -1.68 -40.58
CA SER A 50 25.88 -2.20 -41.96
C SER A 50 25.17 -3.54 -42.18
N SER A 51 24.09 -3.53 -42.95
CA SER A 51 23.90 -4.47 -44.07
C SER A 51 22.72 -4.02 -44.95
N ALA A 52 23.03 -3.64 -46.18
CA ALA A 52 22.08 -3.46 -47.28
C ALA A 52 21.63 -4.87 -47.78
N SER A 53 20.67 -5.09 -48.68
CA SER A 53 19.78 -4.26 -49.52
C SER A 53 18.86 -5.22 -50.26
N GLN A 54 17.60 -4.85 -50.55
CA GLN A 54 16.98 -4.92 -51.89
C GLN A 54 15.48 -4.55 -51.85
N ARG A 55 15.05 -3.84 -52.90
CA ARG A 55 13.66 -3.52 -53.23
C ARG A 55 13.24 -4.48 -54.34
N PRO A 56 11.96 -4.87 -54.45
CA PRO A 56 11.22 -4.32 -55.59
C PRO A 56 9.72 -4.02 -55.35
N GLN A 57 9.30 -2.92 -55.98
CA GLN A 57 8.03 -2.67 -56.70
C GLN A 57 6.66 -3.18 -56.17
N GLU A 58 5.72 -2.23 -56.13
CA GLU A 58 4.27 -2.47 -56.13
C GLU A 58 3.80 -3.21 -57.40
N PRO A 59 2.60 -3.81 -57.36
CA PRO A 59 1.60 -3.32 -58.31
C PRO A 59 0.26 -2.96 -57.66
N ASN A 60 -0.40 -1.98 -58.26
CA ASN A 60 -1.73 -1.51 -57.89
C ASN A 60 -2.82 -2.32 -58.63
N ARG A 61 -4.03 -2.37 -58.04
CA ARG A 61 -5.34 -2.54 -58.71
C ARG A 61 -5.76 -3.96 -59.16
N ALA A 62 -6.68 -4.57 -58.42
CA ALA A 62 -7.99 -5.01 -58.94
C ALA A 62 -8.93 -5.49 -57.81
N ASN A 63 -10.15 -4.98 -57.79
CA ASN A 63 -11.30 -5.59 -57.13
C ASN A 63 -12.14 -6.24 -58.24
N PRO A 64 -12.66 -7.47 -58.07
CA PRO A 64 -14.11 -7.57 -58.09
C PRO A 64 -14.71 -8.59 -57.12
N SER A 65 -15.74 -8.14 -56.40
CA SER A 65 -17.02 -8.80 -56.15
C SER A 65 -17.13 -10.35 -56.13
N ALA A 66 -17.46 -10.86 -54.94
CA ALA A 66 -18.72 -11.58 -54.64
C ALA A 66 -18.70 -13.05 -54.17
N VAL A 67 -19.66 -13.32 -53.27
CA VAL A 67 -20.23 -14.59 -52.78
C VAL A 67 -19.44 -15.32 -51.66
N PRO A 68 -20.06 -15.60 -50.50
CA PRO A 68 -19.40 -16.24 -49.36
C PRO A 68 -19.40 -17.77 -49.47
N GLY A 69 -18.32 -18.40 -49.00
CA GLY A 69 -18.23 -19.84 -48.77
C GLY A 69 -17.92 -20.13 -47.30
N GLU A 70 -18.72 -21.01 -46.68
CA GLU A 70 -18.58 -21.40 -45.28
C GLU A 70 -17.32 -22.26 -45.05
N SER A 71 -16.16 -21.62 -44.85
CA SER A 71 -15.05 -22.28 -44.18
C SER A 71 -15.29 -22.22 -42.67
N GLN A 72 -15.97 -23.24 -42.12
CA GLN A 72 -15.98 -23.50 -40.68
C GLN A 72 -14.56 -23.85 -40.23
N SER A 73 -13.71 -22.85 -40.04
CA SER A 73 -12.43 -23.00 -39.39
C SER A 73 -12.67 -23.32 -37.93
N ASN A 74 -12.74 -24.61 -37.63
CA ASN A 74 -12.76 -25.14 -36.26
C ASN A 74 -11.41 -24.83 -35.60
N HIS A 75 -11.22 -23.56 -35.22
CA HIS A 75 -10.14 -23.10 -34.37
C HIS A 75 -10.37 -23.74 -32.99
N LYS A 76 -9.86 -24.97 -32.85
CA LYS A 76 -9.56 -25.54 -31.54
C LYS A 76 -8.48 -24.66 -30.92
N ILE A 77 -8.94 -23.67 -30.16
CA ILE A 77 -8.10 -22.91 -29.23
C ILE A 77 -7.48 -23.97 -28.32
N ALA A 78 -6.17 -24.14 -28.43
CA ALA A 78 -5.44 -25.01 -27.52
C ALA A 78 -5.54 -24.39 -26.13
N TYR A 79 -6.01 -25.19 -25.18
CA TYR A 79 -6.48 -24.73 -23.88
C TYR A 79 -5.70 -25.48 -22.80
N ASP A 80 -4.81 -24.78 -22.11
CA ASP A 80 -4.15 -25.35 -20.95
C ASP A 80 -5.11 -25.26 -19.75
N PRO A 81 -5.41 -26.37 -19.05
CA PRO A 81 -6.26 -26.31 -17.86
C PRO A 81 -5.70 -25.41 -16.75
N ARG A 82 -4.41 -25.01 -16.79
CA ARG A 82 -3.83 -24.04 -15.85
C ARG A 82 -4.25 -22.60 -16.14
N ASP A 83 -4.46 -22.23 -17.40
CA ASP A 83 -4.96 -20.90 -17.79
C ASP A 83 -6.37 -20.65 -17.22
N LEU A 84 -7.14 -21.74 -17.04
CA LEU A 84 -8.44 -21.73 -16.38
C LEU A 84 -8.35 -21.32 -14.91
N ASP A 85 -7.49 -22.00 -14.16
CA ASP A 85 -7.35 -21.80 -12.72
C ASP A 85 -6.86 -20.37 -12.42
N GLU A 86 -5.94 -19.86 -13.25
CA GLU A 86 -5.50 -18.45 -13.22
C GLU A 86 -6.65 -17.48 -13.54
N SER A 87 -7.49 -17.77 -14.54
CA SER A 87 -8.64 -16.92 -14.88
C SER A 87 -9.71 -16.87 -13.77
N GLN A 88 -9.99 -18.00 -13.11
CA GLN A 88 -10.92 -18.08 -11.98
C GLN A 88 -10.35 -17.34 -10.76
N GLU A 89 -9.08 -17.55 -10.43
CA GLU A 89 -8.44 -16.87 -9.31
C GLU A 89 -8.32 -15.35 -9.54
N SER A 90 -8.07 -14.91 -10.77
CA SER A 90 -8.11 -13.50 -11.15
C SER A 90 -9.51 -12.91 -10.92
N SER A 91 -10.58 -13.64 -11.21
CA SER A 91 -11.96 -13.14 -11.03
C SER A 91 -12.39 -12.97 -9.57
N LEU A 92 -11.75 -13.70 -8.65
CA LEU A 92 -11.98 -13.59 -7.20
C LEU A 92 -11.24 -12.41 -6.55
N ASN A 93 -10.35 -11.74 -7.27
CA ASN A 93 -9.58 -10.61 -6.77
C ASN A 93 -10.13 -9.26 -7.31
N PRO A 94 -10.07 -8.18 -6.50
CA PRO A 94 -10.46 -6.86 -6.98
C PRO A 94 -9.49 -6.36 -8.06
N LYS A 95 -9.99 -5.50 -8.97
CA LYS A 95 -9.17 -4.90 -10.05
C LYS A 95 -8.02 -4.03 -9.55
N LEU A 96 -8.16 -3.47 -8.35
CA LEU A 96 -7.14 -2.70 -7.66
C LEU A 96 -6.63 -3.48 -6.44
N THR A 97 -5.32 -3.44 -6.23
CA THR A 97 -4.69 -3.84 -4.98
C THR A 97 -4.98 -2.83 -3.88
N ILE A 98 -4.92 -3.24 -2.61
CA ILE A 98 -5.07 -2.30 -1.49
C ILE A 98 -4.04 -1.15 -1.60
N MET A 99 -2.80 -1.41 -2.04
CA MET A 99 -1.79 -0.36 -2.26
C MET A 99 -2.27 0.76 -3.20
N GLU A 100 -2.97 0.38 -4.27
CA GLU A 100 -3.49 1.31 -5.28
C GLU A 100 -4.70 2.08 -4.77
N GLU A 101 -5.57 1.45 -3.98
CA GLU A 101 -6.69 2.14 -3.30
C GLU A 101 -6.19 3.24 -2.35
N ILE A 102 -5.16 2.94 -1.54
CA ILE A 102 -4.54 3.94 -0.64
C ILE A 102 -3.88 5.07 -1.45
N LEU A 103 -3.22 4.76 -2.57
CA LEU A 103 -2.65 5.77 -3.44
C LEU A 103 -3.73 6.68 -4.04
N LEU A 104 -4.85 6.13 -4.51
CA LEU A 104 -5.98 6.90 -5.07
C LEU A 104 -6.64 7.82 -4.03
N LEU A 105 -6.76 7.38 -2.78
CA LEU A 105 -7.26 8.22 -1.68
C LEU A 105 -6.31 9.41 -1.38
N GLY A 106 -5.00 9.23 -1.51
CA GLY A 106 -4.02 10.31 -1.35
C GLY A 106 -3.84 11.23 -2.58
N LEU A 107 -4.30 10.82 -3.77
CA LEU A 107 -4.10 11.54 -5.03
C LEU A 107 -5.07 12.72 -5.22
N LYS A 108 -4.57 13.84 -5.74
CA LYS A 108 -5.39 14.97 -6.19
C LYS A 108 -5.78 14.83 -7.67
N ASP A 109 -7.08 14.83 -7.94
CA ASP A 109 -7.67 14.36 -9.21
C ASP A 109 -7.11 15.05 -10.46
N LYS A 110 -7.04 16.38 -10.44
CA LYS A 110 -6.59 17.22 -11.58
C LYS A 110 -5.07 17.41 -11.62
N GLN A 111 -4.38 17.09 -10.54
CA GLN A 111 -2.96 17.39 -10.37
C GLN A 111 -2.08 16.16 -10.62
N GLY A 112 -2.58 14.94 -10.39
CA GLY A 112 -1.82 13.72 -10.65
C GLY A 112 -0.60 13.53 -9.74
N TYR A 113 -0.60 14.19 -8.60
CA TYR A 113 0.36 14.00 -7.52
C TYR A 113 -0.37 13.88 -6.18
N LEU A 114 0.26 13.20 -5.23
CA LEU A 114 -0.27 13.00 -3.88
C LEU A 114 -0.27 14.32 -3.12
N SER A 115 -1.28 14.55 -2.28
CA SER A 115 -1.32 15.72 -1.39
C SER A 115 -0.05 15.83 -0.54
N PHE A 116 0.46 14.69 -0.07
CA PHE A 116 1.71 14.54 0.66
C PHE A 116 2.20 13.09 0.50
N TRP A 117 3.52 12.88 0.32
CA TRP A 117 4.14 11.55 0.44
C TRP A 117 5.13 11.64 1.60
N ASN A 118 4.95 10.75 2.58
CA ASN A 118 5.68 10.73 3.84
C ASN A 118 6.05 9.29 4.21
N ASP A 119 6.76 9.13 5.32
CA ASP A 119 7.24 7.82 5.76
C ASP A 119 6.09 6.92 6.24
N ASN A 120 4.99 7.50 6.78
CA ASN A 120 3.78 6.74 7.13
C ASN A 120 3.16 6.04 5.91
N ILE A 121 2.75 6.77 4.85
CA ILE A 121 2.20 6.13 3.64
C ILE A 121 3.22 5.17 3.00
N SER A 122 4.51 5.54 3.00
CA SER A 122 5.61 4.71 2.51
C SER A 122 5.62 3.35 3.25
N TYR A 123 5.59 3.34 4.57
CA TYR A 123 5.65 2.14 5.42
C TYR A 123 4.33 1.35 5.39
N THR A 124 3.18 2.03 5.48
CA THR A 124 1.85 1.40 5.38
C THR A 124 1.68 0.64 4.06
N LEU A 125 2.20 1.16 2.94
CA LEU A 125 2.16 0.47 1.65
C LEU A 125 2.94 -0.87 1.65
N ARG A 126 3.99 -1.02 2.47
CA ARG A 126 4.68 -2.31 2.64
C ARG A 126 3.86 -3.29 3.48
N GLY A 127 3.13 -2.82 4.48
CA GLY A 127 2.10 -3.63 5.14
C GLY A 127 1.01 -4.06 4.17
N CYS A 128 0.55 -3.17 3.29
CA CYS A 128 -0.45 -3.48 2.26
C CYS A 128 -0.01 -4.58 1.28
N ILE A 129 1.30 -4.67 0.98
CA ILE A 129 1.85 -5.79 0.20
C ILE A 129 1.66 -7.13 0.92
N LEU A 130 1.93 -7.20 2.24
CA LEU A 130 1.68 -8.43 3.02
C LEU A 130 0.20 -8.74 3.17
N LEU A 131 -0.66 -7.72 3.34
CA LEU A 131 -2.13 -7.89 3.33
C LEU A 131 -2.60 -8.52 2.02
N GLU A 132 -2.20 -7.95 0.89
CA GLU A 132 -2.61 -8.41 -0.43
C GLU A 132 -2.07 -9.81 -0.74
N LEU A 133 -0.82 -10.13 -0.38
CA LEU A 133 -0.26 -11.48 -0.50
C LEU A 133 -1.00 -12.51 0.38
N ALA A 134 -1.38 -12.16 1.61
CA ALA A 134 -2.12 -13.05 2.50
C ALA A 134 -3.56 -13.31 2.00
N LEU A 135 -4.26 -12.24 1.58
CA LEU A 135 -5.61 -12.31 1.01
C LEU A 135 -5.65 -13.06 -0.34
N ARG A 136 -4.55 -13.05 -1.10
CA ARG A 136 -4.33 -13.87 -2.31
C ARG A 136 -3.79 -15.28 -2.02
N HIS A 137 -3.70 -15.70 -0.76
CA HIS A 137 -3.19 -17.03 -0.36
C HIS A 137 -1.74 -17.35 -0.79
N ARG A 138 -0.89 -16.33 -0.97
CA ARG A 138 0.53 -16.54 -1.27
C ARG A 138 1.39 -16.78 -0.03
N ILE A 139 0.99 -16.19 1.09
CA ILE A 139 1.71 -16.27 2.37
C ILE A 139 0.78 -16.63 3.52
N ALA A 140 1.33 -17.28 4.54
CA ALA A 140 0.63 -17.65 5.77
C ALA A 140 1.55 -17.56 6.99
N MET A 141 0.97 -17.50 8.19
CA MET A 141 1.72 -17.74 9.43
C MET A 141 2.34 -19.14 9.43
N VAL A 142 3.59 -19.23 9.89
CA VAL A 142 4.29 -20.51 10.05
C VAL A 142 3.51 -21.41 11.00
N ARG A 143 3.28 -22.66 10.60
CA ARG A 143 2.48 -23.64 11.36
C ARG A 143 3.22 -24.21 12.58
N ASP A 144 3.60 -23.34 13.51
CA ASP A 144 4.13 -23.68 14.84
C ASP A 144 3.06 -23.43 15.93
N PRO A 145 2.76 -24.41 16.81
CA PRO A 145 1.93 -24.21 18.00
C PRO A 145 2.48 -23.15 18.96
N ASN A 146 3.81 -22.98 19.07
CA ASN A 146 4.42 -22.03 20.00
C ASN A 146 4.37 -20.58 19.53
N ARG A 147 4.05 -20.29 18.25
CA ARG A 147 3.96 -18.91 17.72
C ARG A 147 3.05 -18.00 18.55
N ARG A 148 2.02 -18.57 19.18
CA ARG A 148 1.05 -17.84 20.03
C ARG A 148 1.67 -17.25 21.30
N ARG A 149 2.88 -17.65 21.68
CA ARG A 149 3.67 -17.03 22.76
C ARG A 149 4.20 -15.64 22.38
N PHE A 150 4.29 -15.33 21.09
CA PHE A 150 4.80 -14.07 20.58
C PHE A 150 3.64 -13.12 20.19
N PRO A 151 3.85 -11.79 20.29
CA PRO A 151 2.98 -10.78 19.69
C PRO A 151 2.72 -11.05 18.21
N LEU A 152 1.59 -10.58 17.69
CA LEU A 152 1.21 -10.85 16.29
C LEU A 152 2.27 -10.41 15.25
N PRO A 153 2.86 -9.20 15.32
CA PRO A 153 3.92 -8.78 14.39
C PRO A 153 5.19 -9.62 14.42
N ASP A 154 5.46 -10.28 15.56
CA ASP A 154 6.69 -11.06 15.81
C ASP A 154 6.58 -12.51 15.32
N ARG A 155 5.38 -12.95 14.92
CA ARG A 155 5.15 -14.30 14.38
C ARG A 155 5.70 -14.41 12.96
N TYR A 156 6.38 -15.51 12.70
CA TYR A 156 7.00 -15.77 11.41
C TYR A 156 5.96 -16.15 10.36
N ILE A 157 6.22 -15.73 9.12
CA ILE A 157 5.43 -16.06 7.93
C ILE A 157 6.26 -16.86 6.92
N GLU A 158 5.57 -17.67 6.13
CA GLU A 158 6.13 -18.47 5.04
C GLU A 158 5.33 -18.32 3.75
N VAL A 159 6.01 -18.52 2.62
CA VAL A 159 5.38 -18.61 1.29
C VAL A 159 4.74 -19.99 1.17
N ILE A 160 3.44 -20.02 0.89
CA ILE A 160 2.65 -21.25 0.70
C ILE A 160 2.32 -21.52 -0.77
N ASP A 161 2.31 -20.47 -1.60
CA ASP A 161 2.10 -20.52 -3.04
C ASP A 161 2.98 -19.43 -3.68
N ASP A 162 3.75 -19.80 -4.69
CA ASP A 162 4.72 -18.95 -5.37
C ASP A 162 4.29 -18.51 -6.77
N ARG A 163 3.07 -18.86 -7.19
CA ARG A 163 2.49 -18.40 -8.46
C ARG A 163 2.46 -16.87 -8.50
N LEU A 164 2.82 -16.30 -9.63
CA LEU A 164 2.82 -14.85 -9.81
C LEU A 164 1.41 -14.28 -9.68
N THR A 165 1.33 -13.03 -9.24
CA THR A 165 0.08 -12.30 -9.01
C THR A 165 -0.24 -11.32 -10.14
N GLY A 166 0.73 -11.07 -11.03
CA GLY A 166 0.69 -10.04 -12.07
C GLY A 166 1.05 -8.64 -11.57
N GLU A 167 1.16 -8.44 -10.26
CA GLU A 167 1.44 -7.16 -9.62
C GLU A 167 2.93 -7.07 -9.26
N VAL A 168 3.68 -6.23 -9.98
CA VAL A 168 5.16 -6.23 -9.95
C VAL A 168 5.76 -6.06 -8.54
N LEU A 169 5.07 -5.37 -7.62
CA LEU A 169 5.54 -5.20 -6.23
C LEU A 169 5.24 -6.43 -5.35
N LEU A 170 4.10 -7.10 -5.57
CA LEU A 170 3.76 -8.33 -4.86
C LEU A 170 4.70 -9.46 -5.31
N ASP A 171 4.97 -9.56 -6.61
CA ASP A 171 5.81 -10.60 -7.20
C ASP A 171 7.29 -10.46 -6.80
N GLU A 172 7.79 -9.22 -6.68
CA GLU A 172 9.13 -8.93 -6.16
C GLU A 172 9.25 -9.32 -4.67
N ALA A 173 8.27 -8.93 -3.86
CA ALA A 173 8.20 -9.31 -2.45
C ALA A 173 8.10 -10.84 -2.28
N LEU A 174 7.22 -11.50 -3.02
CA LEU A 174 7.01 -12.95 -2.96
C LEU A 174 8.27 -13.73 -3.36
N LYS A 175 8.95 -13.31 -4.43
CA LYS A 175 10.22 -13.89 -4.86
C LYS A 175 11.32 -13.73 -3.82
N MET A 176 11.41 -12.56 -3.19
CA MET A 176 12.33 -12.30 -2.09
C MET A 176 12.01 -13.17 -0.87
N MET A 177 10.76 -13.22 -0.44
CA MET A 177 10.30 -14.06 0.69
C MET A 177 10.60 -15.55 0.47
N LYS A 178 10.45 -16.06 -0.76
CA LYS A 178 10.71 -17.47 -1.10
C LYS A 178 12.18 -17.88 -0.93
N VAL A 179 13.13 -17.00 -1.23
CA VAL A 179 14.58 -17.31 -1.17
C VAL A 179 15.23 -16.96 0.17
N SER A 180 14.50 -16.31 1.06
CA SER A 180 14.95 -15.90 2.39
C SER A 180 14.63 -16.93 3.47
N GLU A 181 15.26 -16.77 4.64
CA GLU A 181 14.78 -17.41 5.86
C GLU A 181 13.39 -16.89 6.27
N LYS A 182 12.66 -17.70 7.05
CA LYS A 182 11.36 -17.31 7.60
C LYS A 182 11.56 -16.19 8.63
N MET A 183 10.87 -15.07 8.46
CA MET A 183 10.99 -13.88 9.30
C MET A 183 9.61 -13.40 9.75
N SER A 184 9.58 -12.51 10.74
CA SER A 184 8.33 -11.98 11.29
C SER A 184 7.64 -10.98 10.37
N VAL A 185 6.34 -10.78 10.56
CA VAL A 185 5.54 -9.78 9.83
C VAL A 185 6.16 -8.39 9.95
N GLY A 186 6.50 -7.95 11.17
CA GLY A 186 7.16 -6.66 11.40
C GLY A 186 8.51 -6.57 10.68
N THR A 187 9.35 -7.61 10.80
CA THR A 187 10.66 -7.68 10.12
C THR A 187 10.50 -7.49 8.60
N TRP A 188 9.51 -8.13 7.97
CA TRP A 188 9.28 -7.99 6.54
C TRP A 188 8.88 -6.57 6.13
N ILE A 189 8.05 -5.88 6.93
CA ILE A 189 7.64 -4.50 6.65
C ILE A 189 8.85 -3.55 6.81
N ASP A 190 9.66 -3.71 7.86
CA ASP A 190 10.89 -2.92 8.09
C ASP A 190 11.89 -3.11 6.94
N LEU A 191 12.15 -4.36 6.55
CA LEU A 191 13.07 -4.71 5.46
C LEU A 191 12.62 -4.12 4.12
N MET A 192 11.34 -4.24 3.76
CA MET A 192 10.80 -3.72 2.51
C MET A 192 10.71 -2.19 2.48
N SER A 193 10.66 -1.54 3.65
CA SER A 193 10.62 -0.09 3.80
C SER A 193 12.03 0.52 3.81
N GLY A 194 13.01 -0.20 4.36
CA GLY A 194 14.39 0.24 4.54
C GLY A 194 14.71 0.73 5.95
N GLU A 195 13.84 0.46 6.93
CA GLU A 195 13.99 0.88 8.34
C GLU A 195 14.97 -0.02 9.13
N THR A 196 15.50 -1.07 8.50
CA THR A 196 16.47 -1.96 9.15
C THR A 196 17.89 -1.38 9.18
N TRP A 197 18.62 -1.68 10.24
CA TRP A 197 20.07 -1.49 10.32
C TRP A 197 20.87 -2.72 9.86
N ASN A 198 20.21 -3.80 9.41
CA ASN A 198 20.88 -5.02 8.96
C ASN A 198 21.50 -4.86 7.57
N VAL A 199 22.80 -4.54 7.54
CA VAL A 199 23.60 -4.36 6.31
C VAL A 199 23.53 -5.57 5.36
N MET A 200 23.43 -6.80 5.87
CA MET A 200 23.31 -8.00 5.02
C MET A 200 21.96 -8.08 4.27
N LYS A 201 20.94 -7.34 4.74
CA LYS A 201 19.59 -7.30 4.14
C LYS A 201 19.26 -5.94 3.52
N ILE A 202 20.25 -5.07 3.29
CA ILE A 202 20.06 -3.75 2.65
C ILE A 202 19.43 -3.84 1.24
N GLY A 203 19.58 -4.98 0.56
CA GLY A 203 18.96 -5.25 -0.74
C GLY A 203 17.46 -5.54 -0.71
N TYR A 204 16.83 -5.62 0.47
CA TYR A 204 15.42 -6.03 0.63
C TYR A 204 14.45 -4.85 0.50
N GLN A 205 14.94 -3.61 0.52
CA GLN A 205 14.11 -2.42 0.38
C GLN A 205 13.49 -2.35 -1.02
N LEU A 206 12.16 -2.29 -1.08
CA LEU A 206 11.42 -2.07 -2.33
C LEU A 206 11.61 -0.62 -2.78
N LYS A 207 12.14 -0.44 -4.00
CA LYS A 207 12.49 0.86 -4.58
C LYS A 207 11.44 1.32 -5.60
N GLN A 208 11.32 2.65 -5.74
CA GLN A 208 10.43 3.31 -6.70
C GLN A 208 8.96 2.87 -6.57
N VAL A 209 8.51 2.62 -5.32
CA VAL A 209 7.17 2.08 -5.03
C VAL A 209 6.06 3.00 -5.56
N ARG A 210 6.19 4.31 -5.34
CA ARG A 210 5.22 5.31 -5.81
C ARG A 210 5.11 5.32 -7.33
N GLU A 211 6.24 5.30 -8.02
CA GLU A 211 6.35 5.35 -9.47
C GLU A 211 5.81 4.07 -10.11
N ARG A 212 6.06 2.91 -9.48
CA ARG A 212 5.57 1.61 -9.92
C ARG A 212 4.07 1.44 -9.70
N LEU A 213 3.51 1.90 -8.57
CA LEU A 213 2.07 1.92 -8.35
C LEU A 213 1.37 2.90 -9.32
N ALA A 214 1.94 4.08 -9.56
CA ALA A 214 1.43 5.02 -10.56
C ALA A 214 1.44 4.41 -11.96
N LYS A 215 2.51 3.67 -12.33
CA LYS A 215 2.57 2.92 -13.59
C LYS A 215 1.50 1.82 -13.64
N GLY A 216 1.31 1.02 -12.59
CA GLY A 216 0.25 0.00 -12.53
C GLY A 216 -1.14 0.59 -12.76
N LEU A 217 -1.44 1.73 -12.13
CA LEU A 217 -2.70 2.45 -12.34
C LEU A 217 -2.84 3.07 -13.75
N VAL A 218 -1.75 3.43 -14.42
CA VAL A 218 -1.77 3.83 -15.84
C VAL A 218 -2.03 2.63 -16.75
N ASP A 219 -1.34 1.51 -16.52
CA ASP A 219 -1.49 0.28 -17.29
C ASP A 219 -2.92 -0.31 -17.12
N LYS A 220 -3.57 -0.08 -15.96
CA LYS A 220 -4.99 -0.38 -15.67
C LYS A 220 -6.00 0.66 -16.19
N GLY A 221 -5.54 1.76 -16.80
CA GLY A 221 -6.39 2.81 -17.38
C GLY A 221 -7.01 3.81 -16.38
N VAL A 222 -6.69 3.69 -15.08
CA VAL A 222 -7.23 4.58 -14.03
C VAL A 222 -6.61 5.96 -14.08
N LEU A 223 -5.30 6.02 -14.29
CA LEU A 223 -4.53 7.24 -14.51
C LEU A 223 -4.14 7.36 -15.98
N ARG A 224 -3.90 8.59 -16.45
CA ARG A 224 -3.27 8.85 -17.76
C ARG A 224 -1.92 9.54 -17.54
N THR A 225 -0.96 9.34 -18.44
CA THR A 225 0.30 10.10 -18.42
C THR A 225 0.13 11.41 -19.16
N GLU A 226 0.22 12.53 -18.44
CA GLU A 226 0.32 13.89 -18.99
C GLU A 226 1.75 14.42 -18.87
N LYS A 227 2.32 14.89 -19.99
CA LYS A 227 3.56 15.65 -19.99
C LYS A 227 3.26 17.11 -19.62
N ARG A 228 3.73 17.58 -18.46
CA ARG A 228 3.65 19.00 -18.08
C ARG A 228 4.99 19.67 -18.29
N ASN A 229 4.99 20.68 -19.15
CA ASN A 229 6.17 21.45 -19.48
C ASN A 229 6.34 22.57 -18.44
N PHE A 230 7.47 22.59 -17.74
CA PHE A 230 7.91 23.70 -16.89
C PHE A 230 8.95 24.51 -17.64
N LEU A 231 9.26 25.73 -17.18
CA LEU A 231 10.18 26.65 -17.87
C LEU A 231 11.58 26.06 -18.13
N LEU A 232 12.02 25.09 -17.33
CA LEU A 232 13.37 24.52 -17.37
C LEU A 232 13.42 22.99 -17.59
N PHE A 233 12.29 22.29 -17.54
CA PHE A 233 12.22 20.83 -17.69
C PHE A 233 10.78 20.38 -17.94
N ASP A 234 10.62 19.17 -18.45
CA ASP A 234 9.31 18.53 -18.57
C ASP A 234 9.13 17.46 -17.48
N MET A 235 7.96 17.40 -16.87
CA MET A 235 7.63 16.41 -15.84
C MET A 235 6.44 15.55 -16.28
N ALA A 236 6.59 14.24 -16.18
CA ALA A 236 5.47 13.31 -16.30
C ALA A 236 4.57 13.42 -15.06
N THR A 237 3.27 13.61 -15.28
CA THR A 237 2.23 13.65 -14.24
C THR A 237 1.16 12.63 -14.55
N HIS A 238 0.50 12.13 -13.50
CA HIS A 238 -0.44 11.02 -13.62
C HIS A 238 -1.83 11.38 -13.07
N PRO A 239 -2.55 12.34 -13.68
CA PRO A 239 -3.91 12.69 -13.26
C PRO A 239 -4.90 11.56 -13.52
N ILE A 240 -6.01 11.59 -12.78
CA ILE A 240 -7.07 10.59 -12.88
C ILE A 240 -7.74 10.69 -14.25
N SER A 241 -7.77 9.57 -14.96
CA SER A 241 -8.41 9.40 -16.27
C SER A 241 -9.85 8.94 -16.11
N ASP A 242 -10.08 7.97 -15.23
CA ASP A 242 -11.41 7.47 -14.88
C ASP A 242 -11.67 7.69 -13.39
N SER A 243 -12.63 8.57 -13.06
CA SER A 243 -12.97 8.86 -11.66
C SER A 243 -13.73 7.72 -10.99
N THR A 244 -14.37 6.81 -11.75
CA THR A 244 -15.25 5.78 -11.19
C THR A 244 -14.53 4.85 -10.22
N PHE A 245 -13.24 4.59 -10.46
CA PHE A 245 -12.37 3.85 -9.55
C PHE A 245 -12.19 4.56 -8.20
N LYS A 246 -11.92 5.87 -8.20
CA LYS A 246 -11.79 6.64 -6.96
C LYS A 246 -13.14 6.83 -6.26
N ASP A 247 -14.19 7.06 -7.04
CA ASP A 247 -15.57 7.19 -6.53
C ASP A 247 -16.06 5.88 -5.87
N ASP A 248 -15.66 4.71 -6.38
CA ASP A 248 -15.93 3.41 -5.75
C ASP A 248 -15.22 3.25 -4.40
N VAL A 249 -13.91 3.52 -4.35
CA VAL A 249 -13.12 3.45 -3.11
C VAL A 249 -13.70 4.41 -2.07
N LEU A 250 -13.98 5.67 -2.45
CA LEU A 250 -14.64 6.66 -1.59
C LEU A 250 -15.99 6.16 -1.08
N ARG A 251 -16.83 5.57 -1.94
CA ARG A 251 -18.14 5.05 -1.55
C ARG A 251 -18.03 3.88 -0.56
N ARG A 252 -17.04 2.99 -0.73
CA ARG A 252 -16.75 1.91 0.23
C ARG A 252 -16.24 2.46 1.57
N THR A 253 -15.30 3.41 1.55
CA THR A 253 -14.80 4.11 2.75
C THR A 253 -15.94 4.75 3.53
N LEU A 254 -16.78 5.55 2.87
CA LEU A 254 -17.93 6.20 3.48
C LEU A 254 -18.97 5.20 3.98
N SER A 255 -19.27 4.13 3.23
CA SER A 255 -20.23 3.12 3.72
C SER A 255 -19.76 2.44 5.01
N ILE A 256 -18.49 2.03 5.08
CA ILE A 256 -17.93 1.46 6.33
C ILE A 256 -18.00 2.46 7.48
N LEU A 257 -17.57 3.71 7.26
CA LEU A 257 -17.37 4.65 8.35
C LEU A 257 -18.63 5.40 8.78
N THR A 258 -19.54 5.72 7.87
CA THR A 258 -20.71 6.58 8.17
C THR A 258 -22.05 5.84 8.13
N SER A 259 -22.13 4.66 7.50
CA SER A 259 -23.41 3.93 7.44
C SER A 259 -23.78 3.37 8.83
N ARG A 260 -25.10 3.37 9.08
CA ARG A 260 -25.73 2.64 10.21
C ARG A 260 -25.92 1.16 9.92
N THR A 261 -25.69 0.73 8.69
CA THR A 261 -25.84 -0.66 8.22
C THR A 261 -24.56 -1.14 7.55
N VAL A 262 -24.16 -2.38 7.83
CA VAL A 262 -22.97 -2.99 7.25
C VAL A 262 -23.26 -3.49 5.84
N ALA A 263 -23.28 -2.57 4.88
CA ALA A 263 -23.47 -2.88 3.47
C ALA A 263 -22.31 -2.30 2.66
N ILE A 264 -21.34 -3.14 2.30
CA ILE A 264 -20.25 -2.75 1.38
C ILE A 264 -20.86 -2.64 -0.04
N PRO A 265 -20.89 -1.45 -0.68
CA PRO A 265 -21.56 -1.27 -1.97
C PRO A 265 -20.88 -2.09 -3.08
N SER A 266 -21.66 -2.82 -3.89
CA SER A 266 -21.15 -3.59 -5.02
C SER A 266 -21.06 -2.75 -6.28
N SER A 267 -20.06 -3.03 -7.11
CA SER A 267 -19.83 -2.38 -8.40
C SER A 267 -19.12 -3.33 -9.38
N ASP A 268 -19.00 -2.94 -10.65
CA ASP A 268 -18.24 -3.66 -11.67
C ASP A 268 -16.71 -3.64 -11.41
N LEU A 269 -16.26 -2.86 -10.42
CA LEU A 269 -14.88 -2.78 -9.95
C LEU A 269 -14.67 -3.60 -8.66
N TYR A 270 -15.73 -3.76 -7.87
CA TYR A 270 -15.76 -4.46 -6.58
C TYR A 270 -17.04 -5.30 -6.45
N SER A 271 -17.07 -6.41 -7.20
CA SER A 271 -18.24 -7.29 -7.33
C SER A 271 -18.60 -8.00 -6.03
N ALA A 272 -19.72 -8.74 -6.03
CA ALA A 272 -20.13 -9.56 -4.89
C ALA A 272 -19.20 -10.77 -4.67
N ASP A 273 -18.59 -11.29 -5.74
CA ASP A 273 -17.80 -12.52 -5.76
C ASP A 273 -16.33 -12.33 -5.31
N VAL A 274 -15.92 -11.08 -5.03
CA VAL A 274 -14.59 -10.74 -4.51
C VAL A 274 -14.34 -11.48 -3.19
N ARG A 275 -13.26 -12.27 -3.12
CA ARG A 275 -12.87 -12.99 -1.90
C ARG A 275 -12.53 -12.02 -0.77
N TYR A 276 -13.02 -12.31 0.43
CA TYR A 276 -12.82 -11.49 1.64
C TYR A 276 -13.31 -10.05 1.48
N ARG A 277 -14.46 -9.89 0.83
CA ARG A 277 -15.03 -8.61 0.42
C ARG A 277 -15.17 -7.58 1.55
N THR A 278 -15.60 -8.01 2.73
CA THR A 278 -15.75 -7.16 3.91
C THR A 278 -14.39 -6.89 4.53
N LEU A 279 -13.58 -7.93 4.73
CA LEU A 279 -12.26 -7.81 5.35
C LEU A 279 -11.29 -6.94 4.53
N ARG A 280 -11.29 -7.06 3.20
CA ARG A 280 -10.52 -6.19 2.28
C ARG A 280 -10.89 -4.72 2.44
N ALA A 281 -12.17 -4.42 2.58
CA ALA A 281 -12.65 -3.06 2.76
C ALA A 281 -12.31 -2.50 4.16
N VAL A 282 -12.31 -3.35 5.21
CA VAL A 282 -11.75 -3.00 6.53
C VAL A 282 -10.26 -2.72 6.43
N CYS A 283 -9.49 -3.58 5.76
CA CYS A 283 -8.05 -3.42 5.56
C CYS A 283 -7.71 -2.11 4.83
N MET A 284 -8.47 -1.75 3.78
CA MET A 284 -8.32 -0.48 3.08
C MET A 284 -8.57 0.71 4.00
N VAL A 285 -9.64 0.69 4.80
CA VAL A 285 -9.96 1.80 5.73
C VAL A 285 -8.89 1.95 6.82
N CYS A 286 -8.47 0.85 7.44
CA CYS A 286 -7.40 0.84 8.44
C CYS A 286 -6.04 1.28 7.86
N ALA A 287 -5.71 0.88 6.63
CA ALA A 287 -4.51 1.33 5.94
C ALA A 287 -4.60 2.82 5.57
N ALA A 288 -5.75 3.31 5.13
CA ALA A 288 -5.95 4.73 4.82
C ALA A 288 -5.76 5.62 6.06
N PHE A 289 -6.15 5.12 7.24
CA PHE A 289 -5.92 5.75 8.53
C PHE A 289 -4.43 5.79 8.89
N ALA A 290 -3.74 4.64 8.93
CA ALA A 290 -2.30 4.58 9.26
C ALA A 290 -1.40 5.34 8.26
N ALA A 291 -1.79 5.38 6.99
CA ALA A 291 -1.11 6.17 5.95
C ALA A 291 -1.38 7.69 6.04
N ASN A 292 -2.22 8.16 6.97
CA ASN A 292 -2.67 9.55 7.09
C ASN A 292 -3.31 10.11 5.81
N VAL A 293 -4.05 9.29 5.05
CA VAL A 293 -4.79 9.70 3.84
C VAL A 293 -6.32 9.62 3.99
N LEU A 294 -6.84 9.01 5.06
CA LEU A 294 -8.28 8.85 5.27
C LEU A 294 -9.05 10.18 5.28
N GLU A 295 -8.47 11.26 5.82
CA GLU A 295 -9.15 12.57 5.88
C GLU A 295 -9.58 13.07 4.49
N ASN A 296 -8.82 12.76 3.43
CA ASN A 296 -9.14 13.16 2.07
C ASN A 296 -10.51 12.60 1.60
N ALA A 297 -10.93 11.44 2.12
CA ALA A 297 -12.24 10.85 1.85
C ALA A 297 -13.38 11.49 2.67
N LEU A 298 -13.05 12.07 3.82
CA LEU A 298 -14.01 12.58 4.82
C LEU A 298 -14.19 14.11 4.76
N VAL A 299 -13.52 14.79 3.82
CA VAL A 299 -13.53 16.25 3.68
C VAL A 299 -14.93 16.84 3.45
N HIS A 300 -15.84 16.08 2.84
CA HIS A 300 -17.22 16.48 2.56
C HIS A 300 -18.17 16.30 3.75
N LEU A 301 -17.75 15.62 4.81
CA LEU A 301 -18.55 15.41 6.02
C LEU A 301 -18.48 16.62 6.96
N SER A 302 -19.52 16.78 7.79
CA SER A 302 -19.48 17.71 8.93
C SER A 302 -18.37 17.31 9.92
N TYR A 303 -17.97 18.26 10.77
CA TYR A 303 -16.96 18.03 11.80
C TYR A 303 -17.29 16.80 12.67
N ASP A 304 -18.48 16.78 13.28
CA ASP A 304 -18.93 15.68 14.16
C ASP A 304 -18.96 14.32 13.44
N ALA A 305 -19.37 14.29 12.16
CA ALA A 305 -19.43 13.07 11.37
C ALA A 305 -18.02 12.58 10.97
N ARG A 306 -17.06 13.49 10.81
CA ARG A 306 -15.65 13.16 10.57
C ARG A 306 -14.99 12.61 11.83
N GLU A 307 -15.21 13.22 12.99
CA GLU A 307 -14.73 12.74 14.28
C GLU A 307 -15.28 11.33 14.59
N ALA A 308 -16.59 11.12 14.41
CA ALA A 308 -17.21 9.80 14.55
C ALA A 308 -16.67 8.75 13.55
N ALA A 309 -16.36 9.16 12.31
CA ALA A 309 -15.75 8.28 11.32
C ALA A 309 -14.31 7.89 11.70
N PHE A 310 -13.50 8.80 12.25
CA PHE A 310 -12.18 8.48 12.78
C PHE A 310 -12.26 7.54 13.98
N GLN A 311 -13.15 7.82 14.94
CA GLN A 311 -13.37 6.95 16.10
C GLN A 311 -13.79 5.52 15.70
N LYS A 312 -14.69 5.38 14.73
CA LYS A 312 -15.10 4.08 14.19
C LYS A 312 -13.95 3.37 13.46
N CYS A 313 -13.04 4.11 12.84
CA CYS A 313 -11.84 3.54 12.21
C CYS A 313 -10.84 3.00 13.24
N ASP A 314 -10.65 3.70 14.35
CA ASP A 314 -9.82 3.26 15.48
C ASP A 314 -10.41 2.00 16.14
N GLU A 315 -11.72 1.96 16.37
CA GLU A 315 -12.46 0.78 16.85
C GLU A 315 -12.29 -0.44 15.92
N LEU A 316 -12.39 -0.23 14.60
CA LEU A 316 -12.13 -1.28 13.60
C LEU A 316 -10.68 -1.77 13.66
N LEU A 317 -9.71 -0.86 13.76
CA LEU A 317 -8.30 -1.20 13.86
C LEU A 317 -7.99 -1.97 15.14
N ALA A 318 -8.57 -1.59 16.28
CA ALA A 318 -8.41 -2.27 17.56
C ALA A 318 -9.03 -3.69 17.57
N GLU A 319 -10.18 -3.89 16.91
CA GLU A 319 -10.87 -5.18 16.81
C GLU A 319 -10.15 -6.16 15.87
N PHE A 320 -9.64 -5.68 14.72
CA PHE A 320 -9.03 -6.53 13.70
C PHE A 320 -7.51 -6.73 13.87
N SER A 321 -6.83 -5.90 14.68
CA SER A 321 -5.42 -6.09 15.11
C SER A 321 -5.23 -7.20 16.16
N GLN A 322 -6.27 -8.01 16.40
CA GLN A 322 -6.29 -9.15 17.31
C GLN A 322 -6.73 -10.42 16.57
N TRP A 323 -6.20 -11.57 16.96
CA TRP A 323 -6.51 -12.87 16.34
C TRP A 323 -6.90 -13.93 17.38
N PRO A 324 -8.03 -14.66 17.20
CA PRO A 324 -9.04 -14.50 16.15
C PRO A 324 -9.73 -13.13 16.18
N PHE A 325 -10.33 -12.70 15.06
CA PHE A 325 -11.09 -11.44 15.00
C PHE A 325 -12.14 -11.40 16.13
N GLY A 326 -12.24 -10.29 16.87
CA GLY A 326 -13.18 -10.16 17.98
C GLY A 326 -12.97 -11.12 19.15
N ALA A 327 -11.72 -11.56 19.36
CA ALA A 327 -11.28 -12.21 20.60
C ALA A 327 -11.06 -11.22 21.77
N SER A 328 -11.57 -9.99 21.66
CA SER A 328 -11.39 -8.92 22.65
C SER A 328 -11.76 -9.39 24.07
N PRO A 329 -10.93 -9.11 25.09
CA PRO A 329 -11.11 -9.62 26.45
C PRO A 329 -12.38 -9.11 27.13
N THR A 330 -13.10 -8.15 26.54
CA THR A 330 -14.41 -7.66 26.99
C THR A 330 -15.51 -8.73 26.98
N ASN A 331 -15.37 -9.80 26.19
CA ASN A 331 -16.25 -10.97 26.26
C ASN A 331 -15.96 -11.91 27.44
N GLY A 332 -14.93 -11.63 28.24
CA GLY A 332 -14.75 -12.18 29.57
C GLY A 332 -15.77 -11.61 30.56
N ARG A 333 -17.03 -12.07 30.50
CA ARG A 333 -18.06 -11.75 31.50
C ARG A 333 -17.69 -12.32 32.88
N SER A 334 -16.89 -11.56 33.63
CA SER A 334 -16.93 -11.61 35.09
C SER A 334 -18.32 -11.18 35.56
N PRO A 335 -19.07 -12.00 36.32
CA PRO A 335 -20.40 -11.64 36.80
C PRO A 335 -20.31 -10.61 37.94
N GLY A 336 -20.14 -9.32 37.60
CA GLY A 336 -20.06 -8.24 38.59
C GLY A 336 -19.43 -6.91 38.15
N GLY A 337 -19.08 -6.72 36.87
CA GLY A 337 -18.53 -5.45 36.36
C GLY A 337 -19.64 -4.46 35.94
N SER A 338 -19.54 -3.21 36.40
CA SER A 338 -20.53 -2.15 36.16
C SER A 338 -20.74 -1.82 34.68
N VAL A 339 -22.01 -1.78 34.25
CA VAL A 339 -22.41 -1.19 32.96
C VAL A 339 -22.12 0.31 32.98
N SER A 340 -21.20 0.77 32.14
CA SER A 340 -21.02 2.20 31.86
C SER A 340 -22.18 2.69 30.98
N VAL A 341 -23.27 3.12 31.60
CA VAL A 341 -24.37 3.79 30.89
C VAL A 341 -23.86 5.14 30.38
N GLY A 342 -23.50 5.19 29.10
CA GLY A 342 -22.96 6.38 28.43
C GLY A 342 -23.55 6.56 27.03
N THR A 343 -24.51 7.48 26.94
CA THR A 343 -25.02 8.15 25.72
C THR A 343 -25.21 7.29 24.46
N GLY A 344 -26.48 7.01 24.11
CA GLY A 344 -26.94 6.07 23.07
C GLY A 344 -26.62 6.36 21.59
N GLY A 345 -25.43 6.87 21.28
CA GLY A 345 -24.79 6.70 19.97
C GLY A 345 -23.88 5.46 19.91
N THR A 346 -23.34 5.05 21.05
CA THR A 346 -22.37 3.93 21.21
C THR A 346 -22.97 2.55 20.89
N ASP A 347 -24.25 2.33 21.19
CA ASP A 347 -24.91 1.04 20.91
C ASP A 347 -24.95 0.71 19.40
N VAL A 348 -25.10 1.74 18.55
CA VAL A 348 -25.21 1.56 17.09
C VAL A 348 -23.85 1.40 16.42
N THR A 349 -22.79 2.05 16.91
CA THR A 349 -21.42 1.83 16.40
C THR A 349 -20.95 0.43 16.75
N ASN A 350 -21.14 0.01 18.00
CA ASN A 350 -20.83 -1.35 18.48
C ASN A 350 -21.60 -2.43 17.69
N ALA A 351 -22.89 -2.24 17.41
CA ALA A 351 -23.67 -3.19 16.60
C ALA A 351 -23.10 -3.34 15.17
N ASN A 352 -22.66 -2.24 14.55
CA ASN A 352 -22.01 -2.28 13.24
C ASN A 352 -20.64 -2.97 13.29
N LEU A 353 -19.83 -2.73 14.32
CA LEU A 353 -18.53 -3.38 14.49
C LEU A 353 -18.67 -4.90 14.62
N VAL A 354 -19.60 -5.36 15.47
CA VAL A 354 -19.90 -6.79 15.66
C VAL A 354 -20.37 -7.44 14.36
N GLU A 355 -21.21 -6.77 13.57
CA GLU A 355 -21.69 -7.30 12.29
C GLU A 355 -20.58 -7.30 11.20
N ILE A 356 -19.70 -6.30 11.16
CA ILE A 356 -18.49 -6.30 10.30
C ILE A 356 -17.59 -7.49 10.65
N ALA A 357 -17.35 -7.74 11.94
CA ALA A 357 -16.59 -8.90 12.40
C ALA A 357 -17.28 -10.23 12.07
N ARG A 358 -18.62 -10.30 12.18
CA ARG A 358 -19.41 -11.50 11.83
C ARG A 358 -19.37 -11.80 10.33
N LEU A 359 -19.53 -10.78 9.48
CA LEU A 359 -19.44 -10.93 8.02
C LEU A 359 -18.02 -11.34 7.60
N SER A 360 -17.00 -10.68 8.13
CA SER A 360 -15.59 -11.04 7.88
C SER A 360 -15.27 -12.49 8.29
N LYS A 361 -15.87 -12.98 9.40
CA LYS A 361 -15.80 -14.39 9.82
C LYS A 361 -16.56 -15.34 8.90
N THR A 362 -17.68 -14.90 8.32
CA THR A 362 -18.50 -15.69 7.39
C THR A 362 -17.80 -15.84 6.03
N GLU A 363 -16.95 -14.87 5.65
CA GLU A 363 -16.10 -14.92 4.46
C GLU A 363 -14.87 -15.85 4.62
N MET A 364 -14.61 -16.39 5.82
CA MET A 364 -13.46 -17.28 6.06
C MET A 364 -13.75 -18.70 5.57
N VAL A 365 -12.91 -19.22 4.67
CA VAL A 365 -12.95 -20.64 4.29
C VAL A 365 -12.20 -21.47 5.35
N PRO A 366 -12.72 -22.63 5.79
CA PRO A 366 -12.01 -23.52 6.70
C PRO A 366 -10.64 -23.93 6.15
N GLY A 367 -9.57 -23.55 6.87
CA GLY A 367 -8.18 -23.75 6.45
C GLY A 367 -7.39 -22.45 6.31
N ASP A 368 -8.05 -21.31 6.06
CA ASP A 368 -7.40 -20.02 5.79
C ASP A 368 -6.97 -19.24 7.04
N GLU A 369 -7.10 -19.85 8.23
CA GLU A 369 -6.80 -19.22 9.51
C GLU A 369 -5.37 -18.66 9.59
N LEU A 370 -4.39 -19.33 8.98
CA LEU A 370 -2.99 -18.91 9.05
C LEU A 370 -2.70 -17.69 8.16
N GLN A 371 -3.40 -17.55 7.04
CA GLN A 371 -3.35 -16.40 6.14
C GLN A 371 -4.00 -15.18 6.81
N LEU A 372 -5.17 -15.39 7.43
CA LEU A 372 -5.93 -14.33 8.09
C LEU A 372 -5.30 -13.88 9.43
N GLU A 373 -4.53 -14.76 10.09
CA GLU A 373 -3.65 -14.37 11.21
C GLU A 373 -2.52 -13.39 10.75
N VAL A 374 -2.05 -13.46 9.50
CA VAL A 374 -1.15 -12.43 8.92
C VAL A 374 -1.86 -11.10 8.75
N VAL A 375 -3.13 -11.10 8.34
CA VAL A 375 -3.93 -9.87 8.20
C VAL A 375 -4.02 -9.14 9.54
N SER A 376 -4.39 -9.84 10.62
CA SER A 376 -4.39 -9.24 11.97
C SER A 376 -3.02 -8.77 12.42
N ALA A 377 -1.93 -9.44 12.03
CA ALA A 377 -0.58 -9.01 12.38
C ALA A 377 -0.14 -7.74 11.68
N VAL A 378 -0.49 -7.54 10.41
CA VAL A 378 -0.22 -6.26 9.72
C VAL A 378 -1.07 -5.13 10.31
N LEU A 379 -2.36 -5.38 10.58
CA LEU A 379 -3.22 -4.39 11.25
C LEU A 379 -2.72 -4.05 12.66
N HIS A 380 -2.08 -5.00 13.36
CA HIS A 380 -1.39 -4.71 14.61
C HIS A 380 -0.20 -3.77 14.45
N VAL A 381 0.59 -3.90 13.38
CA VAL A 381 1.65 -2.93 13.05
C VAL A 381 1.05 -1.55 12.78
N PHE A 382 -0.04 -1.48 12.01
CA PHE A 382 -0.74 -0.21 11.73
C PHE A 382 -1.28 0.48 12.99
N SER A 383 -1.66 -0.27 14.04
CA SER A 383 -2.08 0.28 15.35
C SER A 383 -0.93 0.80 16.25
N LYS A 384 0.30 0.84 15.72
CA LYS A 384 1.51 1.32 16.39
C LYS A 384 2.26 2.40 15.59
N MET A 385 1.71 2.80 14.44
CA MET A 385 2.17 3.93 13.61
C MET A 385 1.55 5.24 14.08
#